data_AF-A0A7W1BQG4-F1
#
_entry.id   AF-A0A7W1BQG4-F1
#
_cell.length_a   1.000
_cell.length_b   1.000
_cell.length_c   1.000
_cell.angle_alpha   90.00
_cell.angle_beta   90.00
_cell.angle_gamma   90.00
#
_symmetry.space_group_name_H-M   'P 1'
#
loop_
_entity.id
_entity.type
_entity.pdbx_description
1 polymer ?
#
loop_
_entity_poly.entity_id
_entity_poly.type
_entity_poly.pdbx_seq_one_letter_code
_entity_poly.pdbx_strand_id
1 'polypeptide(L)'
;AEGTDMAGATERLAHVTELRPEICTLDCGTMNFAEGDYVMTNTPSMLREMARQIQALGVRPEIEVFDTGHLVFAKQLIAEQLIDEPAMLQLCLGIPYGAPDDPGTLLALVNQLPPGCVFSAFAIGRMQLAYVALAPVVGANVRVGLEDNLWLARGVKATNGQLVERAVTILKAMNVRVLDPAETREKLGLTAV
;
A
#
# COMPACT_ATOMS: atom_id res chain seq x y z
N ALA A 1 -17.70 -21.18 -6.57
CA ALA A 1 -19.09 -21.18 -6.06
C ALA A 1 -19.81 -20.04 -6.76
N GLU A 2 -21.09 -20.18 -7.09
CA GLU A 2 -21.86 -19.11 -7.72
C GLU A 2 -21.86 -17.86 -6.81
N GLY A 3 -21.58 -16.67 -7.37
CA GLY A 3 -21.63 -15.40 -6.63
C GLY A 3 -20.35 -14.96 -5.90
N THR A 4 -19.22 -15.64 -6.09
CA THR A 4 -17.91 -15.16 -5.61
C THR A 4 -16.93 -14.99 -6.77
N ASP A 5 -16.11 -13.95 -6.69
CA ASP A 5 -14.97 -13.68 -7.56
C ASP A 5 -13.64 -14.18 -6.96
N MET A 6 -13.69 -15.04 -5.93
CA MET A 6 -12.50 -15.55 -5.26
C MET A 6 -11.69 -16.44 -6.22
N ALA A 7 -10.61 -15.86 -6.74
CA ALA A 7 -9.66 -16.48 -7.63
C ALA A 7 -8.43 -17.02 -6.86
N GLY A 8 -7.76 -18.01 -7.44
CA GLY A 8 -6.51 -18.53 -6.89
C GLY A 8 -5.33 -17.57 -7.07
N ALA A 9 -4.22 -17.84 -6.37
CA ALA A 9 -3.00 -17.02 -6.44
C ALA A 9 -2.52 -16.76 -7.88
N THR A 10 -2.40 -17.82 -8.69
CA THR A 10 -1.93 -17.72 -10.09
C THR A 10 -2.89 -16.92 -10.97
N GLU A 11 -4.20 -17.09 -10.80
CA GLU A 11 -5.20 -16.38 -11.59
C GLU A 11 -5.17 -14.87 -11.28
N ARG A 12 -5.05 -14.51 -9.99
CA ARG A 12 -4.88 -13.10 -9.59
C ARG A 12 -3.60 -12.48 -10.12
N LEU A 13 -2.54 -13.27 -10.35
CA LEU A 13 -1.26 -12.81 -10.88
C LEU A 13 -1.10 -12.97 -12.39
N ALA A 14 -2.16 -13.36 -13.12
CA ALA A 14 -2.08 -13.56 -14.57
C ALA A 14 -1.58 -12.29 -15.28
N HIS A 15 -2.10 -11.13 -14.89
CA HIS A 15 -1.70 -9.83 -15.45
C HIS A 15 -0.27 -9.42 -15.05
N VAL A 16 0.19 -9.76 -13.84
CA VAL A 16 1.58 -9.50 -13.40
C VAL A 16 2.56 -10.34 -14.21
N THR A 17 2.19 -11.59 -14.51
CA THR A 17 2.99 -12.50 -15.34
C THR A 17 3.12 -11.98 -16.77
N GLU A 18 2.03 -11.44 -17.32
CA GLU A 18 1.98 -10.91 -18.68
C GLU A 18 2.74 -9.58 -18.81
N LEU A 19 2.48 -8.63 -17.91
CA LEU A 19 2.96 -7.25 -18.03
C LEU A 19 4.34 -7.02 -17.40
N ARG A 20 4.75 -7.85 -16.44
CA ARG A 20 6.01 -7.73 -15.69
C ARG A 20 6.28 -6.31 -15.19
N PRO A 21 5.38 -5.71 -14.40
CA PRO A 21 5.60 -4.37 -13.86
C PRO A 21 6.78 -4.35 -12.89
N GLU A 22 7.36 -3.18 -12.62
CA GLU A 22 8.41 -3.05 -11.59
C GLU A 22 7.86 -3.34 -10.18
N ILE A 23 6.62 -2.94 -9.92
CA ILE A 23 5.91 -3.10 -8.65
C ILE A 23 4.50 -3.68 -8.90
N CYS A 24 4.03 -4.54 -8.01
CA CYS A 24 2.62 -4.88 -7.87
C CYS A 24 2.19 -4.85 -6.40
N THR A 25 0.90 -4.71 -6.11
CA THR A 25 0.40 -4.74 -4.73
C THR A 25 0.14 -6.17 -4.25
N LEU A 26 0.29 -6.39 -2.95
CA LEU A 26 -0.05 -7.64 -2.26
C LEU A 26 -0.85 -7.33 -0.99
N ASP A 27 -2.17 -7.49 -1.07
CA ASP A 27 -3.10 -7.24 0.04
C ASP A 27 -2.91 -8.24 1.19
N CYS A 28 -2.25 -7.83 2.27
CA CYS A 28 -1.69 -8.75 3.25
C CYS A 28 -2.69 -9.21 4.33
N GLY A 29 -3.74 -9.92 3.94
CA GLY A 29 -4.61 -10.63 4.89
C GLY A 29 -6.07 -10.67 4.48
N THR A 30 -6.87 -11.35 5.30
CA THR A 30 -8.32 -11.45 5.12
C THR A 30 -9.04 -10.53 6.10
N MET A 31 -9.97 -9.71 5.61
CA MET A 31 -10.78 -8.82 6.45
C MET A 31 -12.14 -8.54 5.83
N ASN A 32 -13.08 -8.09 6.65
CA ASN A 32 -14.27 -7.41 6.15
C ASN A 32 -13.83 -6.14 5.43
N PHE A 33 -14.40 -5.87 4.26
CA PHE A 33 -14.00 -4.74 3.43
C PHE A 33 -15.28 -4.08 2.91
N ALA A 34 -15.43 -2.77 3.08
CA ALA A 34 -16.65 -2.04 2.69
C ALA A 34 -17.95 -2.57 3.38
N GLU A 35 -19.11 -2.34 2.77
CA GLU A 35 -20.44 -2.66 3.33
C GLU A 35 -21.00 -4.00 2.83
N GLY A 36 -21.89 -4.60 3.61
CA GLY A 36 -22.61 -5.83 3.24
C GLY A 36 -21.79 -7.10 3.45
N ASP A 37 -21.84 -8.00 2.47
CA ASP A 37 -21.26 -9.35 2.55
C ASP A 37 -19.84 -9.44 1.97
N TYR A 38 -19.17 -8.31 1.75
CA TYR A 38 -17.85 -8.29 1.10
C TYR A 38 -16.72 -8.58 2.09
N VAL A 39 -16.01 -9.67 1.82
CA VAL A 39 -14.81 -10.11 2.56
C VAL A 39 -13.64 -10.16 1.59
N MET A 40 -12.68 -9.26 1.76
CA MET A 40 -11.42 -9.35 1.04
C MET A 40 -10.66 -10.57 1.57
N THR A 41 -10.50 -11.59 0.74
CA THR A 41 -9.96 -12.89 1.17
C THR A 41 -8.56 -13.11 0.61
N ASN A 42 -7.54 -13.03 1.47
CA ASN A 42 -6.16 -13.38 1.16
C ASN A 42 -5.63 -14.32 2.25
N THR A 43 -5.77 -15.63 2.02
CA THR A 43 -5.34 -16.61 3.01
C THR A 43 -3.81 -16.67 3.13
N PRO A 44 -3.25 -17.09 4.27
CA PRO A 44 -1.81 -17.23 4.43
C PRO A 44 -1.12 -18.15 3.40
N SER A 45 -1.82 -19.16 2.88
CA SER A 45 -1.27 -20.04 1.83
C SER A 45 -1.28 -19.35 0.46
N MET A 46 -2.36 -18.62 0.14
CA MET A 46 -2.46 -17.84 -1.09
C MET A 46 -1.40 -16.74 -1.14
N LEU A 47 -1.22 -16.00 -0.05
CA LEU A 47 -0.23 -14.92 0.02
C LEU A 47 1.21 -15.41 -0.12
N ARG A 48 1.57 -16.54 0.48
CA ARG A 48 2.89 -17.15 0.28
C ARG A 48 3.10 -17.57 -1.18
N GLU A 49 2.07 -18.13 -1.80
CA GLU A 49 2.15 -18.54 -3.19
C GLU A 49 2.27 -17.34 -4.13
N MET A 50 1.49 -16.28 -3.89
CA MET A 50 1.62 -15.03 -4.63
C MET A 50 2.99 -14.41 -4.44
N ALA A 51 3.50 -14.32 -3.21
CA ALA A 51 4.84 -13.78 -2.92
C ALA A 51 5.94 -14.56 -3.67
N ARG A 52 5.90 -15.90 -3.66
CA ARG A 52 6.84 -16.74 -4.44
C ARG A 52 6.79 -16.45 -5.93
N GLN A 53 5.59 -16.35 -6.50
CA GLN A 53 5.42 -16.09 -7.94
C GLN A 53 5.91 -14.69 -8.31
N ILE A 54 5.56 -13.67 -7.50
CA ILE A 54 6.02 -12.29 -7.67
C ILE A 54 7.56 -12.22 -7.63
N GLN A 55 8.18 -12.84 -6.63
CA GLN A 55 9.64 -12.89 -6.48
C GLN A 55 10.29 -13.60 -7.67
N ALA A 56 9.74 -14.74 -8.12
CA ALA A 56 10.26 -15.47 -9.29
C ALA A 56 10.15 -14.68 -10.60
N LEU A 57 9.21 -13.74 -10.69
CA LEU A 57 9.06 -12.83 -11.84
C LEU A 57 10.04 -11.63 -11.78
N GLY A 58 10.73 -11.42 -10.66
CA GLY A 58 11.59 -10.25 -10.43
C GLY A 58 10.80 -8.96 -10.18
N VAL A 59 9.52 -9.08 -9.82
CA VAL A 59 8.62 -7.95 -9.50
C VAL A 59 8.68 -7.66 -8.01
N ARG A 60 8.59 -6.39 -7.61
CA ARG A 60 8.60 -6.01 -6.19
C ARG A 60 7.17 -5.89 -5.62
N PRO A 61 6.82 -6.62 -4.55
CA PRO A 61 5.52 -6.46 -3.92
C PRO A 61 5.50 -5.22 -3.01
N GLU A 62 4.54 -4.32 -3.22
CA GLU A 62 4.08 -3.38 -2.19
C GLU A 62 3.07 -4.10 -1.28
N ILE A 63 3.45 -4.37 -0.04
CA ILE A 63 2.63 -5.13 0.91
C ILE A 63 1.63 -4.18 1.58
N GLU A 64 0.35 -4.31 1.24
CA GLU A 64 -0.72 -3.48 1.76
C GLU A 64 -1.17 -3.99 3.15
N VAL A 65 -0.95 -3.18 4.18
CA VAL A 65 -1.20 -3.47 5.59
C VAL A 65 -2.41 -2.67 6.07
N PHE A 66 -3.55 -3.34 6.16
CA PHE A 66 -4.82 -2.76 6.60
C PHE A 66 -5.07 -2.86 8.11
N ASP A 67 -4.33 -3.69 8.84
CA ASP A 67 -4.43 -3.82 10.30
C ASP A 67 -3.14 -4.42 10.89
N THR A 68 -3.00 -4.41 12.21
CA THR A 68 -1.89 -4.94 12.98
C THR A 68 -1.60 -6.43 12.69
N GLY A 69 -2.65 -7.26 12.51
CA GLY A 69 -2.48 -8.66 12.12
C GLY A 69 -1.86 -8.84 10.74
N HIS A 70 -2.12 -7.90 9.82
CA HIS A 70 -1.54 -7.90 8.48
C HIS A 70 -0.04 -7.59 8.54
N LEU A 71 0.36 -6.68 9.45
CA LEU A 71 1.77 -6.38 9.70
C LEU A 71 2.53 -7.58 10.30
N VAL A 72 1.88 -8.34 11.20
CA VAL A 72 2.45 -9.59 11.74
C VAL A 72 2.74 -10.56 10.62
N PHE A 73 1.81 -10.74 9.68
CA PHE A 73 2.01 -11.66 8.57
C PHE A 73 3.02 -11.13 7.54
N ALA A 74 3.07 -9.81 7.29
CA ALA A 74 4.10 -9.19 6.45
C ALA A 74 5.51 -9.49 6.97
N LYS A 75 5.74 -9.34 8.28
CA LYS A 75 7.01 -9.73 8.93
C LYS A 75 7.32 -11.20 8.75
N GLN A 76 6.30 -12.05 8.79
CA GLN A 76 6.49 -13.48 8.55
C GLN A 76 6.92 -13.77 7.10
N LEU A 77 6.31 -13.13 6.10
CA LEU A 77 6.74 -13.29 4.70
C LEU A 77 8.19 -12.84 4.48
N ILE A 78 8.61 -11.75 5.13
CA ILE A 78 10.00 -11.27 5.11
C ILE A 78 10.94 -12.28 5.77
N ALA A 79 10.59 -12.79 6.97
CA ALA A 79 11.39 -13.78 7.68
C ALA A 79 11.50 -15.12 6.91
N GLU A 80 10.48 -15.47 6.13
CA GLU A 80 10.45 -16.62 5.22
C GLU A 80 11.24 -16.38 3.92
N GLN A 81 11.87 -15.21 3.74
CA GLN A 81 12.65 -14.80 2.56
C GLN A 81 11.83 -14.80 1.25
N LEU A 82 10.51 -14.59 1.37
CA LEU A 82 9.60 -14.48 0.23
C LEU A 82 9.48 -13.06 -0.32
N ILE A 83 10.12 -12.09 0.36
CA ILE A 83 10.10 -10.67 0.02
C ILE A 83 11.55 -10.21 -0.06
N ASP A 84 11.94 -9.71 -1.23
CA ASP A 84 13.29 -9.16 -1.42
C ASP A 84 13.44 -7.81 -0.70
N GLU A 85 14.65 -7.51 -0.23
CA GLU A 85 14.97 -6.24 0.43
C GLU A 85 15.26 -5.11 -0.59
N PRO A 86 14.96 -3.83 -0.27
CA PRO A 86 14.18 -3.40 0.89
C PRO A 86 12.69 -3.78 0.75
N ALA A 87 12.10 -4.33 1.81
CA ALA A 87 10.66 -4.61 1.82
C ALA A 87 9.86 -3.32 1.68
N MET A 88 8.80 -3.34 0.86
CA MET A 88 7.89 -2.22 0.65
C MET A 88 6.58 -2.47 1.38
N LEU A 89 6.23 -1.61 2.33
CA LEU A 89 4.97 -1.72 3.09
C LEU A 89 4.12 -0.47 2.90
N GLN A 90 2.82 -0.64 2.70
CA GLN A 90 1.89 0.47 2.66
C GLN A 90 0.86 0.34 3.78
N LEU A 91 0.86 1.31 4.70
CA LEU A 91 -0.10 1.39 5.78
C LEU A 91 -1.40 1.99 5.23
N CYS A 92 -2.47 1.21 5.21
CA CYS A 92 -3.78 1.56 4.67
C CYS A 92 -4.75 1.93 5.79
N LEU A 93 -5.01 3.23 6.01
CA LEU A 93 -5.82 3.69 7.14
C LEU A 93 -7.21 4.18 6.73
N GLY A 94 -8.18 4.03 7.63
CA GLY A 94 -9.55 4.50 7.45
C GLY A 94 -10.43 3.60 6.57
N ILE A 95 -9.92 2.46 6.11
CA ILE A 95 -10.74 1.44 5.44
C ILE A 95 -11.73 0.85 6.46
N PRO A 96 -13.03 0.69 6.12
CA PRO A 96 -14.01 0.09 7.02
C PRO A 96 -13.52 -1.24 7.61
N TYR A 97 -13.60 -1.37 8.93
CA TYR A 97 -13.17 -2.54 9.71
C TYR A 97 -11.67 -2.85 9.72
N GLY A 98 -10.83 -1.97 9.14
CA GLY A 98 -9.38 -1.99 9.30
C GLY A 98 -8.88 -1.01 10.35
N ALA A 99 -7.60 -0.68 10.27
CA ALA A 99 -6.93 0.32 11.08
C ALA A 99 -7.60 1.69 10.92
N PRO A 100 -8.04 2.33 12.02
CA PRO A 100 -8.57 3.69 11.96
C PRO A 100 -7.54 4.72 11.46
N ASP A 101 -8.02 5.84 10.94
CA ASP A 101 -7.21 6.96 10.41
C ASP A 101 -6.78 7.98 11.47
N ASP A 102 -6.63 7.54 12.72
CA ASP A 102 -6.15 8.36 13.82
C ASP A 102 -4.61 8.26 14.01
N PRO A 103 -3.95 9.34 14.49
CA PRO A 103 -2.49 9.34 14.68
C PRO A 103 -1.97 8.28 15.65
N GLY A 104 -2.74 7.88 16.66
CA GLY A 104 -2.33 6.86 17.63
C GLY A 104 -2.21 5.49 16.96
N THR A 105 -3.20 5.13 16.14
CA THR A 105 -3.16 3.91 15.32
C THR A 105 -1.98 3.91 14.34
N LEU A 106 -1.76 5.03 13.63
CA LEU A 106 -0.61 5.16 12.73
C LEU A 106 0.72 4.92 13.46
N LEU A 107 0.93 5.58 14.59
CA LEU A 107 2.16 5.43 15.37
C LEU A 107 2.33 4.01 15.90
N ALA A 108 1.25 3.34 16.29
CA ALA A 108 1.31 1.94 16.73
C ALA A 108 1.82 1.01 15.62
N LEU A 109 1.36 1.20 14.37
CA LEU A 109 1.84 0.44 13.21
C LEU A 109 3.30 0.78 12.87
N VAL A 110 3.65 2.07 12.83
CA VAL A 110 5.01 2.54 12.51
C VAL A 110 6.03 1.99 13.50
N ASN A 111 5.73 2.02 14.80
CA ASN A 111 6.60 1.47 15.85
C ASN A 111 6.81 -0.04 15.76
N GLN A 112 6.02 -0.73 14.93
CA GLN A 112 6.12 -2.16 14.69
C GLN A 112 6.70 -2.48 13.32
N LEU A 113 7.12 -1.53 12.49
CA LEU A 113 7.68 -1.85 11.18
C LEU A 113 8.99 -2.66 11.28
N PRO A 114 9.25 -3.58 10.34
CA PRO A 114 10.53 -4.27 10.27
C PRO A 114 11.67 -3.28 9.97
N PRO A 115 12.88 -3.49 10.52
CA PRO A 115 14.00 -2.61 10.28
C PRO A 115 14.39 -2.61 8.79
N GLY A 116 14.77 -1.45 8.26
CA GLY A 116 15.24 -1.30 6.88
C GLY A 116 14.15 -1.33 5.80
N CYS A 117 12.87 -1.50 6.17
CA CYS A 117 11.79 -1.39 5.18
C CYS A 117 11.59 0.05 4.71
N VAL A 118 11.11 0.18 3.47
CA VAL A 118 10.57 1.44 2.95
C VAL A 118 9.05 1.35 3.12
N PHE A 119 8.45 2.39 3.67
CA PHE A 119 7.02 2.38 3.92
C PHE A 119 6.32 3.66 3.48
N SER A 120 5.07 3.49 3.10
CA SER A 120 4.12 4.54 2.73
C SER A 120 2.94 4.52 3.70
N ALA A 121 2.23 5.63 3.82
CA ALA A 121 0.96 5.67 4.56
C ALA A 121 -0.05 6.54 3.82
N PHE A 122 -1.30 6.09 3.77
CA PHE A 122 -2.43 6.88 3.28
C PHE A 122 -3.68 6.66 4.13
N ALA A 123 -4.64 7.55 3.98
CA ALA A 123 -6.00 7.36 4.45
C ALA A 123 -7.02 7.72 3.39
N ILE A 124 -8.19 7.09 3.42
CA ILE A 124 -9.23 7.31 2.41
C ILE A 124 -10.06 8.59 2.64
N GLY A 125 -10.74 9.00 1.58
CA GLY A 125 -11.72 10.07 1.57
C GLY A 125 -11.15 11.39 2.04
N ARG A 126 -11.85 12.04 2.98
CA ARG A 126 -11.49 13.38 3.47
C ARG A 126 -10.11 13.45 4.15
N MET A 127 -9.58 12.31 4.60
CA MET A 127 -8.31 12.26 5.33
C MET A 127 -7.09 12.14 4.43
N GLN A 128 -7.25 11.84 3.13
CA GLN A 128 -6.13 11.67 2.19
C GLN A 128 -5.12 12.83 2.24
N LEU A 129 -5.57 14.08 2.09
CA LEU A 129 -4.66 15.24 2.10
C LEU A 129 -4.09 15.55 3.49
N ALA A 130 -4.79 15.20 4.57
CA ALA A 130 -4.24 15.31 5.92
C ALA A 130 -3.10 14.30 6.12
N TYR A 131 -3.25 13.09 5.59
CA TYR A 131 -2.23 12.05 5.62
C TYR A 131 -0.98 12.40 4.81
N VAL A 132 -1.11 13.18 3.72
CA VAL A 132 0.07 13.73 3.03
C VAL A 132 0.97 14.55 3.97
N ALA A 133 0.38 15.29 4.92
CA ALA A 133 1.17 16.03 5.92
C ALA A 133 1.65 15.15 7.07
N LEU A 134 0.85 14.16 7.49
CA LEU A 134 1.18 13.31 8.64
C LEU A 134 2.25 12.26 8.32
N ALA A 135 2.18 11.64 7.15
CA ALA A 135 3.07 10.55 6.73
C ALA A 135 4.56 10.92 6.80
N PRO A 136 5.04 12.06 6.25
CA PRO A 136 6.44 12.45 6.34
C PRO A 136 6.92 12.69 7.78
N VAL A 137 6.04 13.13 8.69
CA VAL A 137 6.39 13.37 10.11
C VAL A 137 6.78 12.06 10.81
N VAL A 138 6.19 10.94 10.40
CA VAL A 138 6.52 9.61 10.92
C VAL A 138 7.52 8.86 10.05
N GLY A 139 8.08 9.50 9.02
CA GLY A 139 9.09 8.92 8.11
C GLY A 139 8.52 8.14 6.92
N ALA A 140 7.20 8.16 6.70
CA ALA A 140 6.54 7.46 5.59
C ALA A 140 6.58 8.27 4.29
N ASN A 141 6.56 7.57 3.15
CA ASN A 141 6.16 8.16 1.86
C ASN A 141 4.63 8.37 1.82
N VAL A 142 4.14 9.07 0.80
CA VAL A 142 2.72 9.44 0.66
C VAL A 142 2.08 8.77 -0.56
N ARG A 143 0.78 8.49 -0.47
CA ARG A 143 -0.07 8.07 -1.59
C ARG A 143 -1.31 8.96 -1.69
N VAL A 144 -1.63 9.36 -2.92
CA VAL A 144 -2.84 10.10 -3.26
C VAL A 144 -3.38 9.60 -4.59
N GLY A 145 -4.69 9.76 -4.80
CA GLY A 145 -5.34 9.39 -6.06
C GLY A 145 -6.84 9.32 -5.91
N LEU A 146 -7.53 9.23 -7.06
CA LEU A 146 -8.98 9.07 -7.12
C LEU A 146 -9.45 7.71 -6.59
N GLU A 147 -8.56 6.72 -6.53
CA GLU A 147 -8.80 5.43 -5.87
C GLU A 147 -9.19 5.63 -4.41
N ASP A 148 -8.45 6.49 -3.69
CA ASP A 148 -8.68 6.68 -2.26
C ASP A 148 -9.61 7.87 -1.96
N ASN A 149 -9.73 8.86 -2.87
CA ASN A 149 -10.52 10.06 -2.63
C ASN A 149 -11.02 10.75 -3.92
N LEU A 150 -12.34 10.93 -4.01
CA LEU A 150 -12.98 11.58 -5.17
C LEU A 150 -13.03 13.12 -5.11
N TRP A 151 -12.59 13.74 -4.01
CA TRP A 151 -12.89 15.14 -3.70
C TRP A 151 -11.65 16.00 -3.47
N LEU A 152 -11.54 17.13 -4.16
CA LEU A 152 -10.49 18.13 -3.93
C LEU A 152 -10.82 19.00 -2.70
N ALA A 153 -12.11 19.29 -2.53
CA ALA A 153 -12.71 19.99 -1.41
C ALA A 153 -14.15 19.48 -1.24
N ARG A 154 -14.83 19.88 -0.15
CA ARG A 154 -16.22 19.50 0.08
C ARG A 154 -17.08 19.89 -1.13
N GLY A 155 -17.64 18.89 -1.82
CA GLY A 155 -18.50 19.07 -2.99
C GLY A 155 -17.76 19.35 -4.31
N VAL A 156 -16.43 19.42 -4.31
CA VAL A 156 -15.62 19.68 -5.51
C VAL A 156 -14.87 18.41 -5.91
N LYS A 157 -15.20 17.85 -7.08
CA LYS A 157 -14.52 16.66 -7.60
C LYS A 157 -13.06 16.96 -7.96
N ALA A 158 -12.20 15.98 -7.76
CA ALA A 158 -10.78 16.06 -8.11
C ALA A 158 -10.48 15.35 -9.44
N THR A 159 -9.31 15.67 -9.99
CA THR A 159 -8.53 14.82 -10.90
C THR A 159 -7.29 14.30 -10.17
N ASN A 160 -6.69 13.20 -10.64
CA ASN A 160 -5.43 12.70 -10.07
C ASN A 160 -4.34 13.79 -10.07
N GLY A 161 -4.20 14.56 -11.17
CA GLY A 161 -3.23 15.64 -11.26
C GLY A 161 -3.43 16.72 -10.19
N GLN A 162 -4.67 17.09 -9.89
CA GLN A 162 -4.97 18.06 -8.82
C GLN A 162 -4.62 17.51 -7.43
N LEU A 163 -4.87 16.23 -7.15
CA LEU A 163 -4.49 15.61 -5.87
C LEU A 163 -2.97 15.57 -5.71
N VAL A 164 -2.24 15.19 -6.76
CA VAL A 164 -0.77 15.22 -6.78
C VAL A 164 -0.24 16.65 -6.59
N GLU A 165 -0.79 17.63 -7.29
CA GLU A 165 -0.38 19.04 -7.15
C GLU A 165 -0.58 19.55 -5.71
N ARG A 166 -1.72 19.23 -5.10
CA ARG A 166 -1.98 19.55 -3.69
C ARG A 166 -1.01 18.85 -2.76
N ALA A 167 -0.74 17.58 -3.00
CA ALA A 167 0.19 16.81 -2.18
C ALA A 167 1.60 17.40 -2.25
N VAL A 168 2.12 17.64 -3.45
CA VAL A 168 3.43 18.26 -3.68
C VAL A 168 3.50 19.66 -3.04
N THR A 169 2.43 20.44 -3.10
CA THR A 169 2.37 21.76 -2.45
C THR A 169 2.52 21.65 -0.93
N ILE A 170 1.80 20.73 -0.29
CA ILE A 170 1.89 20.46 1.15
C ILE A 170 3.31 20.03 1.52
N LEU A 171 3.86 19.05 0.80
CA LEU A 171 5.20 18.51 1.06
C LEU A 171 6.28 19.59 0.93
N LYS A 172 6.24 20.41 -0.14
CA LYS A 172 7.18 21.52 -0.32
C LYS A 172 7.07 22.56 0.79
N ALA A 173 5.85 22.87 1.25
CA ALA A 173 5.64 23.78 2.37
C ALA A 173 6.24 23.25 3.69
N MET A 174 6.40 21.94 3.81
CA MET A 174 7.07 21.26 4.93
C MET A 174 8.58 21.05 4.70
N ASN A 175 9.15 21.59 3.61
CA ASN A 175 10.53 21.34 3.17
C ASN A 175 10.85 19.86 2.87
N VAL A 176 9.83 19.07 2.52
CA VAL A 176 10.00 17.69 2.05
C VAL A 176 10.24 17.70 0.54
N ARG A 177 11.34 17.08 0.11
CA ARG A 177 11.65 16.91 -1.31
C ARG A 177 10.92 15.68 -1.87
N VAL A 178 10.24 15.86 -3.00
CA VAL A 178 9.61 14.77 -3.75
C VAL A 178 10.65 14.16 -4.68
N LEU A 179 10.76 12.83 -4.67
CA LEU A 179 11.66 12.09 -5.56
C LEU A 179 11.07 12.00 -6.96
N ASP A 180 11.92 12.05 -7.97
CA ASP A 180 11.53 11.68 -9.33
C ASP A 180 11.47 10.14 -9.49
N PRO A 181 10.95 9.63 -10.63
CA PRO A 181 10.88 8.18 -10.86
C PRO A 181 12.24 7.47 -10.86
N ALA A 182 13.32 8.10 -11.34
CA ALA A 182 14.63 7.47 -11.38
C ALA A 182 15.21 7.33 -9.96
N GLU A 183 15.11 8.38 -9.15
CA GLU A 183 15.49 8.35 -7.73
C GLU A 183 14.65 7.35 -6.94
N THR A 184 13.37 7.23 -7.28
CA THR A 184 12.46 6.24 -6.67
C THR A 184 12.92 4.81 -6.98
N ARG A 185 13.28 4.52 -8.23
CA ARG A 185 13.82 3.21 -8.62
C ARG A 185 15.10 2.87 -7.87
N GLU A 186 16.03 3.81 -7.80
CA GLU A 186 17.28 3.63 -7.06
C GLU A 186 17.02 3.33 -5.58
N LYS A 187 16.16 4.13 -4.94
CA LYS A 187 15.81 3.96 -3.52
C LYS A 187 15.13 2.63 -3.22
N LEU A 188 14.30 2.15 -4.14
CA LEU A 188 13.51 0.92 -3.97
C LEU A 188 14.21 -0.33 -4.54
N GLY A 189 15.37 -0.19 -5.18
CA GLY A 189 16.05 -1.31 -5.83
C GLY A 189 15.28 -1.89 -7.01
N LEU A 190 14.52 -1.06 -7.74
CA LEU A 190 13.76 -1.48 -8.92
C LEU A 190 14.70 -1.63 -10.12
N THR A 191 14.40 -2.59 -10.99
CA THR A 191 15.10 -2.73 -12.27
C THR A 191 14.77 -1.56 -13.18
N ALA A 192 15.78 -0.92 -13.77
CA ALA A 192 15.54 0.05 -14.83
C ALA A 192 14.92 -0.67 -16.04
N VAL A 193 13.78 -0.17 -16.51
CA VAL A 193 13.16 -0.58 -17.78
C VAL A 193 13.98 -0.07 -18.97
#